data_AF-A0A958BI98-F1
#
_entry.id   AF-A0A958BI98-F1
#
_cell.length_a   1.000
_cell.length_b   1.000
_cell.length_c   1.000
_cell.angle_alpha   90.00
_cell.angle_beta   90.00
_cell.angle_gamma   90.00
#
_symmetry.space_group_name_H-M   'P 1'
#
loop_
_entity.id
_entity.type
_entity.pdbx_description
1 polymer ?
#
loop_
_entity_poly.entity_id
_entity_poly.type
_entity_poly.pdbx_seq_one_letter_code
_entity_poly.pdbx_strand_id
1 'polypeptide(L)'
;MDGEAIDIDNSLARVGKWVSWPTHPLFVGTPVSLYVGIRAFGGVNSEVLELIGWIGFLGLIFPLGIIYLLERSGVVSDFFLTRHEDRKWFYPIGLVDLALIYLVFSAYGAPTEILAVVAAGVISAAAMTLANRYVKASLHAAGNAGIATALCWVEGLAFWPIWLLVAAACWGRLACREHRPVEIAVGLALGILPTAVVMTWYLGELHW
;
A
#
# COMPACT_ATOMS: atom_id res chain seq x y z
N MET A 1 9.08 37.91 -9.97
CA MET A 1 7.93 36.98 -10.05
C MET A 1 8.36 35.58 -10.41
N ASP A 2 9.11 35.36 -11.50
CA ASP A 2 9.51 34.00 -11.90
C ASP A 2 10.43 33.30 -10.90
N GLY A 3 11.39 34.01 -10.30
CA GLY A 3 12.30 33.43 -9.30
C GLY A 3 11.61 33.02 -7.99
N GLU A 4 10.57 33.75 -7.57
CA GLU A 4 9.82 33.47 -6.34
C GLU A 4 8.86 32.30 -6.53
N ALA A 5 8.24 32.19 -7.72
CA ALA A 5 7.44 31.03 -8.10
C ALA A 5 8.29 29.75 -8.18
N ILE A 6 9.51 29.84 -8.73
CA ILE A 6 10.46 28.70 -8.78
C ILE A 6 10.93 28.29 -7.38
N ASP A 7 11.14 29.23 -6.47
CA ASP A 7 11.59 28.92 -5.10
C ASP A 7 10.48 28.28 -4.25
N ILE A 8 9.25 28.79 -4.36
CA ILE A 8 8.06 28.18 -3.74
C ILE A 8 7.86 26.75 -4.26
N ASP A 9 7.98 26.56 -5.57
CA ASP A 9 7.82 25.26 -6.22
C ASP A 9 8.88 24.24 -5.77
N ASN A 10 10.15 24.66 -5.64
CA ASN A 10 11.22 23.84 -5.09
C ASN A 10 11.00 23.51 -3.59
N SER A 11 10.46 24.46 -2.82
CA SER A 11 10.12 24.25 -1.41
C SER A 11 8.99 23.21 -1.24
N LEU A 12 7.95 23.28 -2.08
CA LEU A 12 6.83 22.34 -2.09
C LEU A 12 7.28 20.94 -2.50
N ALA A 13 8.16 20.82 -3.50
CA ALA A 13 8.71 19.54 -3.92
C ALA A 13 9.57 18.88 -2.81
N ARG A 14 10.34 19.69 -2.05
CA ARG A 14 11.08 19.22 -0.87
C ARG A 14 10.14 18.70 0.21
N VAL A 15 9.13 19.47 0.60
CA VAL A 15 8.13 19.07 1.60
C VAL A 15 7.38 17.82 1.13
N GLY A 16 7.02 17.74 -0.15
CA GLY A 16 6.37 16.57 -0.73
C GLY A 16 7.20 15.29 -0.57
N LYS A 17 8.53 15.34 -0.76
CA LYS A 17 9.41 14.19 -0.54
C LYS A 17 9.42 13.74 0.92
N TRP A 18 9.47 14.70 1.86
CA TRP A 18 9.41 14.42 3.30
C TRP A 18 8.09 13.81 3.73
N VAL A 19 6.96 14.26 3.16
CA VAL A 19 5.62 13.70 3.43
C VAL A 19 5.47 12.30 2.82
N SER A 20 6.13 12.04 1.69
CA SER A 20 5.94 10.79 0.95
C SER A 20 6.70 9.60 1.52
N TRP A 21 7.76 9.86 2.28
CA TRP A 21 8.55 8.82 2.94
C TRP A 21 7.76 8.09 4.04
N PRO A 22 7.14 8.77 5.04
CA PRO A 22 6.32 8.11 6.06
C PRO A 22 4.98 7.61 5.52
N THR A 23 4.47 8.16 4.42
CA THR A 23 3.21 7.72 3.79
C THR A 23 3.41 6.61 2.76
N HIS A 24 4.60 6.02 2.69
CA HIS A 24 4.81 4.84 1.85
C HIS A 24 3.87 3.72 2.32
N PRO A 25 3.13 3.05 1.41
CA PRO A 25 2.15 2.03 1.79
C PRO A 25 2.72 0.91 2.65
N LEU A 26 4.01 0.58 2.53
CA LEU A 26 4.67 -0.39 3.41
C LEU A 26 4.72 0.09 4.89
N PHE A 27 5.00 1.37 5.12
CA PHE A 27 5.09 1.95 6.46
C PHE A 27 3.72 2.25 7.07
N VAL A 28 2.67 2.44 6.25
CA VAL A 28 1.29 2.61 6.72
C VAL A 28 0.63 1.24 6.91
N GLY A 29 0.81 0.34 5.96
CA GLY A 29 0.20 -0.99 5.93
C GLY A 29 0.72 -1.89 7.04
N THR A 30 2.03 -1.88 7.31
CA THR A 30 2.59 -2.75 8.36
C THR A 30 1.97 -2.46 9.74
N PRO A 31 1.96 -1.21 10.26
CA PRO A 31 1.30 -0.90 11.53
C PRO A 31 -0.20 -1.19 11.55
N VAL A 32 -0.91 -0.93 10.44
CA VAL A 32 -2.35 -1.20 10.36
C VAL A 32 -2.62 -2.71 10.40
N SER A 33 -1.87 -3.51 9.65
CA SER A 33 -1.99 -4.97 9.67
C SER A 33 -1.63 -5.57 11.04
N LEU A 34 -0.63 -5.01 11.73
CA LEU A 34 -0.29 -5.39 13.11
C LEU A 34 -1.44 -5.08 14.07
N TYR A 35 -2.03 -3.89 13.98
CA TYR A 35 -3.17 -3.49 14.79
C TYR A 35 -4.37 -4.41 14.58
N VAL A 36 -4.76 -4.65 13.31
CA VAL A 36 -5.87 -5.56 12.95
C VAL A 36 -5.58 -6.98 13.44
N GLY A 37 -4.34 -7.47 13.31
CA GLY A 37 -3.93 -8.77 13.81
C GLY A 37 -4.09 -8.91 15.32
N ILE A 38 -3.51 -7.99 16.10
CA ILE A 38 -3.62 -8.01 17.57
C ILE A 38 -5.09 -7.97 18.03
N ARG A 39 -5.93 -7.19 17.33
CA ARG A 39 -7.36 -7.07 17.61
C ARG A 39 -8.12 -8.36 17.30
N ALA A 40 -7.88 -8.96 16.14
CA ALA A 40 -8.57 -10.17 15.69
C ALA A 40 -8.30 -11.38 16.61
N PHE A 41 -7.10 -11.48 17.17
CA PHE A 41 -6.74 -12.54 18.13
C PHE A 41 -7.04 -12.21 19.60
N GLY A 42 -7.63 -11.05 19.88
CA GLY A 42 -8.05 -10.66 21.24
C GLY A 42 -6.91 -10.32 22.21
N GLY A 43 -5.71 -10.02 21.71
CA GLY A 43 -4.55 -9.65 22.53
C GLY A 43 -3.22 -10.23 22.01
N VAL A 44 -2.13 -10.00 22.73
CA VAL A 44 -0.80 -10.53 22.36
C VAL A 44 -0.65 -11.95 22.93
N ASN A 45 -0.58 -12.94 22.03
CA ASN A 45 -0.33 -14.34 22.34
C ASN A 45 0.75 -14.91 21.40
N SER A 46 1.11 -16.19 21.54
CA SER A 46 2.12 -16.83 20.67
C SER A 46 1.72 -16.79 19.19
N GLU A 47 0.44 -16.98 18.88
CA GLU A 47 -0.08 -16.96 17.50
C GLU A 47 0.07 -15.59 16.86
N VAL A 48 -0.17 -14.52 17.64
CA VAL A 48 0.04 -13.14 17.23
C VAL A 48 1.52 -12.84 17.05
N LEU A 49 2.40 -13.32 17.91
CA LEU A 49 3.85 -13.13 17.74
C LEU A 49 4.36 -13.81 16.46
N GLU A 50 3.86 -15.00 16.13
CA GLU A 50 4.16 -15.69 14.88
C GLU A 50 3.61 -14.93 13.66
N LEU A 51 2.36 -14.45 13.73
CA LEU A 51 1.76 -13.62 12.69
C LEU A 51 2.54 -12.31 12.51
N ILE A 52 2.96 -11.64 13.59
CA ILE A 52 3.82 -10.45 13.56
C ILE A 52 5.13 -10.79 12.84
N GLY A 53 5.72 -11.95 13.14
CA GLY A 53 6.91 -12.46 12.46
C GLY A 53 6.70 -12.59 10.95
N TRP A 54 5.60 -13.20 10.53
CA TRP A 54 5.27 -13.34 9.11
C TRP A 54 4.93 -12.01 8.42
N ILE A 55 4.17 -11.12 9.07
CA ILE A 55 3.86 -9.77 8.58
C ILE A 55 5.16 -8.97 8.41
N GLY A 56 6.06 -9.01 9.39
CA GLY A 56 7.34 -8.31 9.31
C GLY A 56 8.27 -8.90 8.25
N PHE A 57 8.34 -10.23 8.17
CA PHE A 57 9.18 -10.89 7.18
C PHE A 57 8.67 -10.69 5.76
N LEU A 58 7.43 -11.10 5.46
CA LEU A 58 6.88 -11.02 4.11
C LEU A 58 6.46 -9.60 3.73
N GLY A 59 5.96 -8.79 4.67
CA GLY A 59 5.51 -7.43 4.37
C GLY A 59 6.62 -6.38 4.28
N LEU A 60 7.82 -6.66 4.82
CA LEU A 60 8.92 -5.69 4.85
C LEU A 60 10.26 -6.29 4.42
N ILE A 61 10.73 -7.34 5.09
CA ILE A 61 12.08 -7.87 4.86
C ILE A 61 12.21 -8.49 3.46
N PHE A 62 11.24 -9.32 3.07
CA PHE A 62 11.24 -10.02 1.80
C PHE A 62 11.20 -9.07 0.59
N PRO A 63 10.25 -8.11 0.47
CA PRO A 63 10.21 -7.20 -0.67
C PRO A 63 11.46 -6.33 -0.76
N LEU A 64 11.98 -5.82 0.37
CA LEU A 64 13.22 -5.06 0.39
C LEU A 64 14.43 -5.92 -0.01
N GLY A 65 14.46 -7.18 0.42
CA GLY A 65 15.48 -8.15 0.04
C GLY A 65 15.48 -8.43 -1.47
N ILE A 66 14.30 -8.59 -2.08
CA ILE A 66 14.18 -8.77 -3.53
C ILE A 66 14.71 -7.54 -4.28
N ILE A 67 14.34 -6.33 -3.88
CA ILE A 67 14.82 -5.10 -4.53
C ILE A 67 16.35 -5.00 -4.42
N TYR A 68 16.90 -5.28 -3.24
CA TYR A 68 18.35 -5.31 -3.03
C TYR A 68 19.05 -6.32 -3.96
N LEU A 69 18.51 -7.54 -4.09
CA LEU A 69 19.09 -8.55 -4.99
C LEU A 69 18.99 -8.12 -6.47
N LEU A 70 17.90 -7.47 -6.87
CA LEU A 70 17.75 -6.93 -8.23
C LEU A 70 18.75 -5.80 -8.53
N GLU A 71 19.01 -4.93 -7.56
CA GLU A 71 20.03 -3.89 -7.68
C GLU A 71 21.42 -4.50 -7.80
N ARG A 72 21.75 -5.47 -6.95
CA ARG A 72 23.05 -6.17 -6.95
C ARG A 72 23.28 -6.99 -8.22
N SER A 73 22.22 -7.45 -8.88
CA SER A 73 22.29 -8.16 -10.16
C SER A 73 22.25 -7.23 -11.38
N GLY A 74 22.13 -5.92 -11.18
CA GLY A 74 22.10 -4.92 -12.26
C GLY A 74 20.78 -4.88 -13.05
N VAL A 75 19.72 -5.53 -12.54
CA VAL A 75 18.38 -5.52 -13.17
C VAL A 75 17.67 -4.19 -12.94
N VAL A 76 17.91 -3.55 -11.78
CA VAL A 76 17.46 -2.19 -11.46
C VAL A 76 18.65 -1.31 -11.16
N SER A 77 18.53 -0.01 -11.43
CA SER A 77 19.64 0.94 -11.33
C SER A 77 19.94 1.41 -9.91
N ASP A 78 18.95 1.38 -9.02
CA ASP A 78 19.10 1.76 -7.62
C ASP A 78 18.01 1.14 -6.72
N PHE A 79 18.32 0.98 -5.44
CA PHE A 79 17.41 0.45 -4.42
C PHE A 79 16.09 1.22 -4.28
N PHE A 80 16.08 2.53 -4.52
CA PHE A 80 14.89 3.37 -4.43
C PHE A 80 14.04 3.34 -5.71
N LEU A 81 14.43 2.55 -6.72
CA LEU A 81 13.74 2.41 -7.99
C LEU A 81 13.40 3.79 -8.59
N THR A 82 14.38 4.70 -8.58
CA THR A 82 14.16 6.10 -8.96
C THR A 82 13.70 6.20 -10.42
N ARG A 83 14.25 5.35 -11.29
CA ARG A 83 13.88 5.28 -12.70
C ARG A 83 12.55 4.59 -12.91
N HIS A 84 11.71 5.20 -13.75
CA HIS A 84 10.41 4.64 -14.12
C HIS A 84 10.53 3.23 -14.76
N GLU A 85 11.57 3.00 -15.55
CA GLU A 85 11.83 1.72 -16.23
C GLU A 85 12.07 0.57 -15.26
N ASP A 86 12.62 0.84 -14.09
CA ASP A 86 12.90 -0.15 -13.04
C ASP A 86 11.62 -0.53 -12.30
N ARG A 87 10.65 0.40 -12.21
CA ARG A 87 9.35 0.20 -11.54
C ARG A 87 8.45 -0.79 -12.25
N LYS A 88 8.72 -1.15 -13.52
CA LYS A 88 7.94 -2.16 -14.26
C LYS A 88 8.02 -3.54 -13.60
N TRP A 89 9.11 -3.84 -12.90
CA TRP A 89 9.30 -5.09 -12.16
C TRP A 89 8.61 -5.07 -10.80
N PHE A 90 8.41 -3.88 -10.24
CA PHE A 90 7.87 -3.72 -8.89
C PHE A 90 6.43 -4.26 -8.75
N TYR A 91 5.57 -3.95 -9.72
CA TYR A 91 4.16 -4.38 -9.71
C TYR A 91 3.96 -5.91 -9.72
N PRO A 92 4.53 -6.67 -10.68
CA PRO A 92 4.36 -8.12 -10.69
C PRO A 92 5.04 -8.81 -9.51
N ILE A 93 6.17 -8.29 -9.01
CA ILE A 93 6.82 -8.81 -7.80
C ILE A 93 5.92 -8.62 -6.58
N GLY A 94 5.38 -7.41 -6.39
CA GLY A 94 4.45 -7.13 -5.29
C GLY A 94 3.18 -7.98 -5.36
N LEU A 95 2.67 -8.27 -6.56
CA LEU A 95 1.54 -9.19 -6.74
C LEU A 95 1.88 -10.62 -6.29
N VAL A 96 3.03 -11.14 -6.69
CA VAL A 96 3.48 -12.49 -6.29
C VAL A 96 3.71 -12.56 -4.79
N ASP A 97 4.30 -11.53 -4.20
CA ASP A 97 4.54 -11.42 -2.76
C ASP A 97 3.23 -11.41 -1.96
N LEU A 98 2.26 -10.57 -2.36
CA LEU A 98 0.93 -10.56 -1.74
C LEU A 98 0.19 -11.90 -1.88
N ALA A 99 0.32 -12.56 -3.03
CA ALA A 99 -0.25 -13.89 -3.22
C ALA A 99 0.41 -14.94 -2.30
N LEU A 100 1.73 -14.85 -2.10
CA LEU A 100 2.44 -15.71 -1.16
C LEU A 100 2.00 -15.45 0.29
N ILE A 101 1.85 -14.19 0.69
CA ILE A 101 1.32 -13.80 2.01
C ILE A 101 -0.07 -14.43 2.21
N TYR A 102 -0.95 -14.32 1.22
CA TYR A 102 -2.30 -14.89 1.30
C TYR A 102 -2.25 -16.41 1.53
N LEU A 103 -1.41 -17.12 0.76
CA LEU A 103 -1.27 -18.58 0.88
C LEU A 103 -0.72 -18.99 2.25
N VAL A 104 0.31 -18.28 2.75
CA VAL A 104 0.89 -18.54 4.07
C VAL A 104 -0.14 -18.31 5.17
N PHE A 105 -0.86 -17.19 5.13
CA PHE A 105 -1.87 -16.88 6.15
C PHE A 105 -3.07 -17.82 6.09
N SER A 106 -3.48 -18.23 4.89
CA SER A 106 -4.55 -19.21 4.72
C SER A 106 -4.13 -20.58 5.26
N ALA A 107 -2.90 -21.02 5.02
CA ALA A 107 -2.37 -22.28 5.56
C ALA A 107 -2.21 -22.25 7.09
N TYR A 108 -1.91 -21.08 7.65
CA TYR A 108 -1.81 -20.86 9.09
C TYR A 108 -3.18 -20.76 9.79
N GLY A 109 -4.28 -20.59 9.04
CA GLY A 109 -5.61 -20.40 9.61
C GLY A 109 -5.80 -19.00 10.21
N ALA A 110 -5.19 -17.97 9.60
CA ALA A 110 -5.36 -16.59 10.04
C ALA A 110 -6.85 -16.17 10.02
N PRO A 111 -7.26 -15.24 10.90
CA PRO A 111 -8.62 -14.70 10.95
C PRO A 111 -9.09 -14.20 9.58
N THR A 112 -10.39 -14.38 9.33
CA THR A 112 -11.05 -14.03 8.06
C THR A 112 -10.81 -12.57 7.66
N GLU A 113 -10.74 -11.67 8.63
CA GLU A 113 -10.46 -10.25 8.44
C GLU A 113 -9.08 -10.04 7.81
N ILE A 114 -8.06 -10.74 8.32
CA ILE A 114 -6.69 -10.64 7.80
C ILE A 114 -6.64 -11.22 6.37
N LEU A 115 -7.28 -12.36 6.15
CA LEU A 115 -7.36 -12.96 4.81
C LEU A 115 -8.08 -12.04 3.82
N ALA A 116 -9.15 -11.36 4.24
CA ALA A 116 -9.89 -10.40 3.42
C ALA A 116 -9.01 -9.21 3.03
N VAL A 117 -8.25 -8.64 3.98
CA VAL A 117 -7.33 -7.53 3.71
C VAL A 117 -6.23 -7.92 2.73
N VAL A 118 -5.62 -9.10 2.92
CA VAL A 118 -4.56 -9.56 2.01
C VAL A 118 -5.13 -9.89 0.62
N ALA A 119 -6.30 -10.54 0.55
CA ALA A 119 -6.98 -10.81 -0.72
C ALA A 119 -7.33 -9.50 -1.46
N ALA A 120 -7.81 -8.49 -0.75
CA ALA A 120 -8.06 -7.15 -1.31
C ALA A 120 -6.78 -6.54 -1.89
N GLY A 121 -5.65 -6.69 -1.18
CA GLY A 121 -4.32 -6.31 -1.66
C GLY A 121 -3.93 -7.02 -2.95
N VAL A 122 -4.11 -8.34 -3.03
CA VAL A 122 -3.83 -9.15 -4.23
C VAL A 122 -4.64 -8.66 -5.42
N ILE A 123 -5.96 -8.50 -5.26
CA ILE A 123 -6.83 -8.05 -6.35
C ILE A 123 -6.49 -6.61 -6.77
N SER A 124 -6.21 -5.72 -5.81
CA SER A 124 -5.76 -4.34 -6.11
C SER A 124 -4.43 -4.33 -6.85
N ALA A 125 -3.46 -5.14 -6.45
CA ALA A 125 -2.16 -5.26 -7.11
C ALA A 125 -2.29 -5.83 -8.53
N ALA A 126 -3.17 -6.81 -8.75
CA ALA A 126 -3.47 -7.34 -10.07
C ALA A 126 -4.13 -6.27 -10.96
N ALA A 127 -5.11 -5.55 -10.44
CA ALA A 127 -5.78 -4.46 -11.14
C ALA A 127 -4.80 -3.33 -11.49
N MET A 128 -3.91 -2.96 -10.57
CA MET A 128 -2.82 -2.00 -10.80
C MET A 128 -1.84 -2.49 -11.86
N THR A 129 -1.42 -3.75 -11.82
CA THR A 129 -0.50 -4.33 -12.81
C THR A 129 -1.09 -4.25 -14.22
N LEU A 130 -2.40 -4.50 -14.36
CA LEU A 130 -3.10 -4.38 -15.63
C LEU A 130 -3.25 -2.91 -16.06
N ALA A 131 -3.71 -2.04 -15.15
CA ALA A 131 -3.94 -0.63 -15.43
C ALA A 131 -2.65 0.13 -15.76
N ASN A 132 -1.52 -0.25 -15.17
CA ASN A 132 -0.22 0.36 -15.40
C ASN A 132 0.27 0.25 -16.85
N ARG A 133 -0.34 -0.62 -17.67
CA ARG A 133 -0.10 -0.67 -19.13
C ARG A 133 -0.70 0.52 -19.89
N TYR A 134 -1.69 1.20 -19.31
CA TYR A 134 -2.47 2.26 -19.97
C TYR A 134 -2.32 3.61 -19.26
N VAL A 135 -2.28 3.61 -17.93
CA VAL A 135 -2.19 4.81 -17.10
C VAL A 135 -1.17 4.56 -16.00
N LYS A 136 -0.26 5.52 -15.78
CA LYS A 136 0.72 5.52 -14.68
C LYS A 136 0.02 5.80 -13.34
N ALA A 137 -0.87 4.90 -12.92
CA ALA A 137 -1.65 5.03 -11.70
C ALA A 137 -0.74 5.11 -10.47
N SER A 138 -1.10 5.94 -9.49
CA SER A 138 -0.27 6.12 -8.30
C SER A 138 -0.43 4.96 -7.31
N LEU A 139 0.62 4.17 -7.13
CA LEU A 139 0.65 3.08 -6.14
C LEU A 139 0.52 3.59 -4.71
N HIS A 140 1.05 4.78 -4.41
CA HIS A 140 0.89 5.39 -3.08
C HIS A 140 -0.57 5.73 -2.80
N ALA A 141 -1.30 6.24 -3.80
CA ALA A 141 -2.73 6.51 -3.67
C ALA A 141 -3.52 5.21 -3.52
N ALA A 142 -3.26 4.21 -4.38
CA ALA A 142 -3.95 2.93 -4.34
C ALA A 142 -3.71 2.17 -3.03
N GLY A 143 -2.46 2.02 -2.62
CA GLY A 143 -2.10 1.30 -1.39
C GLY A 143 -2.70 1.93 -0.15
N ASN A 144 -2.54 3.24 0.03
CA ASN A 144 -3.09 3.93 1.20
C ASN A 144 -4.62 3.95 1.19
N ALA A 145 -5.27 4.11 0.04
CA ALA A 145 -6.72 4.08 -0.05
C ALA A 145 -7.29 2.68 0.21
N GLY A 146 -6.62 1.62 -0.25
CA GLY A 146 -6.97 0.24 0.07
C GLY A 146 -6.87 -0.03 1.58
N ILE A 147 -5.74 0.33 2.20
CA ILE A 147 -5.54 0.20 3.65
C ILE A 147 -6.61 0.97 4.44
N ALA A 148 -6.89 2.22 4.06
CA ALA A 148 -7.91 3.05 4.68
C ALA A 148 -9.32 2.43 4.55
N THR A 149 -9.66 1.93 3.37
CA THR A 149 -10.95 1.28 3.10
C THR A 149 -11.10 0.01 3.92
N ALA A 150 -10.09 -0.85 3.94
CA ALA A 150 -10.08 -2.07 4.72
C ALA A 150 -10.23 -1.80 6.23
N LEU A 151 -9.49 -0.82 6.75
CA LEU A 151 -9.54 -0.46 8.18
C LEU A 151 -10.92 0.07 8.57
N CYS A 152 -11.54 0.92 7.75
CA CYS A 152 -12.91 1.39 7.99
C CYS A 152 -13.94 0.26 7.90
N TRP A 153 -13.67 -0.78 7.11
CA TRP A 153 -14.54 -1.96 7.02
C TRP A 153 -14.47 -2.83 8.28
N VAL A 154 -13.27 -3.00 8.83
CA VAL A 154 -13.02 -3.86 10.01
C VAL A 154 -13.44 -3.16 11.31
N GLU A 155 -13.11 -1.88 11.48
CA GLU A 155 -13.31 -1.16 12.74
C GLU A 155 -14.45 -0.12 12.68
N GLY A 156 -15.09 0.01 11.52
CA GLY A 156 -16.15 0.98 11.28
C GLY A 156 -15.65 2.40 10.97
N LEU A 157 -16.62 3.30 10.74
CA LEU A 157 -16.35 4.65 10.27
C LEU A 157 -15.61 5.54 11.29
N ALA A 158 -15.52 5.15 12.56
CA ALA A 158 -14.72 5.89 13.55
C ALA A 158 -13.24 6.04 13.13
N PHE A 159 -12.75 5.13 12.28
CA PHE A 159 -11.40 5.16 11.73
C PHE A 159 -11.24 6.01 10.46
N TRP A 160 -12.28 6.75 10.04
CA TRP A 160 -12.20 7.66 8.89
C TRP A 160 -11.03 8.67 8.94
N PRO A 161 -10.48 9.13 10.09
CA PRO A 161 -9.34 10.03 10.08
C PRO A 161 -8.09 9.50 9.36
N ILE A 162 -7.98 8.17 9.14
CA ILE A 162 -6.92 7.57 8.33
C ILE A 162 -6.88 8.14 6.90
N TRP A 163 -8.02 8.61 6.38
CA TRP A 163 -8.11 9.25 5.06
C TRP A 163 -7.33 10.56 4.96
N LEU A 164 -7.01 11.21 6.09
CA LEU A 164 -6.11 12.36 6.11
C LEU A 164 -4.69 11.96 5.70
N LEU A 165 -4.24 10.74 6.03
CA LEU A 165 -2.96 10.21 5.55
C LEU A 165 -3.01 9.92 4.05
N VAL A 166 -4.13 9.42 3.54
CA VAL A 166 -4.34 9.20 2.10
C VAL A 166 -4.27 10.54 1.36
N ALA A 167 -4.93 11.58 1.87
CA ALA A 167 -4.90 12.93 1.32
C ALA A 167 -3.48 13.51 1.34
N ALA A 168 -2.74 13.36 2.46
CA ALA A 168 -1.35 13.79 2.58
C ALA A 168 -0.43 13.06 1.58
N ALA A 169 -0.61 11.75 1.40
CA ALA A 169 0.14 10.97 0.42
C ALA A 169 -0.13 11.46 -1.00
N CYS A 170 -1.40 11.64 -1.36
CA CYS A 170 -1.81 12.15 -2.68
C CYS A 170 -1.25 13.55 -2.95
N TRP A 171 -1.35 14.44 -1.96
CA TRP A 171 -0.77 15.77 -2.03
C TRP A 171 0.73 15.73 -2.25
N GLY A 172 1.46 14.89 -1.50
CA GLY A 172 2.91 14.73 -1.66
C GLY A 172 3.30 14.30 -3.08
N ARG A 173 2.50 13.42 -3.72
CA ARG A 173 2.72 13.00 -5.11
C ARG A 173 2.47 14.12 -6.13
N LEU A 174 1.45 14.96 -5.90
CA LEU A 174 1.19 16.15 -6.73
C LEU A 174 2.27 17.22 -6.55
N ALA A 175 2.64 17.52 -5.31
CA ALA A 175 3.65 18.52 -4.97
C ALA A 175 5.04 18.16 -5.52
N CYS A 176 5.39 16.87 -5.55
CA CYS A 176 6.61 16.40 -6.20
C CYS A 176 6.51 16.30 -7.73
N ARG A 177 5.34 16.58 -8.33
CA ARG A 177 5.05 16.41 -9.77
C ARG A 177 5.32 15.00 -10.30
N GLU A 178 5.19 14.01 -9.44
CA GLU A 178 5.40 12.60 -9.81
C GLU A 178 4.19 12.04 -10.59
N HIS A 179 3.01 12.60 -10.34
CA HIS A 179 1.74 12.20 -10.93
C HIS A 179 0.83 13.38 -11.25
N ARG A 180 -0.06 13.19 -12.23
CA ARG A 180 -1.19 14.08 -12.53
C ARG A 180 -2.42 13.74 -11.68
N PRO A 181 -3.38 14.66 -11.48
CA PRO A 181 -4.60 14.37 -10.73
C PRO A 181 -5.37 13.13 -11.21
N VAL A 182 -5.46 12.92 -12.54
CA VAL A 182 -6.11 11.73 -13.11
C VAL A 182 -5.41 10.42 -12.74
N GLU A 183 -4.08 10.42 -12.66
CA GLU A 183 -3.29 9.24 -12.27
C GLU A 183 -3.47 8.90 -10.79
N ILE A 184 -3.68 9.92 -9.95
CA ILE A 184 -4.04 9.73 -8.54
C ILE A 184 -5.47 9.24 -8.42
N ALA A 185 -6.42 9.82 -9.13
CA ALA A 185 -7.82 9.39 -9.10
C ALA A 185 -7.98 7.93 -9.53
N VAL A 186 -7.28 7.51 -10.59
CA VAL A 186 -7.23 6.11 -11.02
C VAL A 186 -6.59 5.23 -9.93
N GLY A 187 -5.48 5.68 -9.32
CA GLY A 187 -4.86 4.97 -8.19
C GLY A 187 -5.83 4.77 -7.02
N LEU A 188 -6.50 5.83 -6.57
CA LEU A 188 -7.50 5.78 -5.50
C LEU A 188 -8.62 4.77 -5.85
N ALA A 189 -9.18 4.85 -7.06
CA ALA A 189 -10.23 3.92 -7.49
C ALA A 189 -9.76 2.46 -7.49
N LEU A 190 -8.53 2.19 -7.95
CA LEU A 190 -7.92 0.86 -7.95
C LEU A 190 -7.56 0.33 -6.57
N GLY A 191 -7.47 1.20 -5.56
CA GLY A 191 -7.36 0.79 -4.16
C GLY A 191 -8.73 0.56 -3.52
N ILE A 192 -9.66 1.48 -3.72
CA ILE A 192 -10.96 1.49 -3.03
C ILE A 192 -11.88 0.40 -3.54
N LEU A 193 -12.11 0.34 -4.86
CA LEU A 193 -13.16 -0.52 -5.41
C LEU A 193 -12.86 -2.00 -5.21
N PRO A 194 -11.64 -2.52 -5.50
CA PRO A 194 -11.34 -3.92 -5.25
C PRO A 194 -11.43 -4.25 -3.75
N THR A 195 -10.93 -3.35 -2.90
CA THR A 195 -10.99 -3.55 -1.45
C THR A 195 -12.43 -3.62 -0.97
N ALA A 196 -13.27 -2.66 -1.33
CA ALA A 196 -14.67 -2.65 -0.92
C ALA A 196 -15.40 -3.94 -1.37
N VAL A 197 -15.18 -4.38 -2.61
CA VAL A 197 -15.78 -5.63 -3.14
C VAL A 197 -15.32 -6.85 -2.35
N VAL A 198 -14.01 -7.00 -2.13
CA VAL A 198 -13.45 -8.15 -1.41
C VAL A 198 -13.89 -8.15 0.06
N MET A 199 -13.83 -7.00 0.72
CA MET A 199 -14.26 -6.89 2.12
C MET A 199 -15.75 -7.20 2.27
N THR A 200 -16.59 -6.72 1.34
CA THR A 200 -18.02 -7.08 1.31
C THR A 200 -18.22 -8.59 1.13
N TRP A 201 -17.44 -9.21 0.24
CA TRP A 201 -17.53 -10.64 -0.02
C TRP A 201 -17.14 -11.50 1.19
N TYR A 202 -16.09 -11.12 1.92
CA TYR A 202 -15.60 -11.88 3.07
C TYR A 202 -16.38 -11.63 4.35
N LEU A 203 -16.74 -10.38 4.62
CA LEU A 203 -17.27 -9.94 5.92
C LEU A 203 -18.74 -9.54 5.88
N GLY A 204 -19.35 -9.44 4.69
CA GLY A 204 -20.71 -8.94 4.51
C GLY A 204 -20.80 -7.41 4.38
N GLU A 205 -22.00 -6.87 4.53
CA GLU A 205 -22.22 -5.42 4.46
C GLU A 205 -21.45 -4.69 5.56
N LEU A 206 -21.10 -3.42 5.29
CA LEU A 206 -20.38 -2.58 6.25
C LEU A 206 -21.14 -2.59 7.60
N HIS A 207 -20.50 -3.02 8.69
CA HIS A 207 -21.14 -2.95 10.00
C HIS A 207 -21.11 -1.49 10.48
N TRP A 208 -22.22 -0.77 10.35
CA TRP A 208 -22.43 0.59 10.87
C TRP A 208 -22.88 0.59 12.33
#